data_AF-A0A1M7BNL3-F1
#
_entry.id   AF-A0A1M7BNL3-F1
#
_cell.length_a   1.000
_cell.length_b   1.000
_cell.length_c   1.000
_cell.angle_alpha   90.00
_cell.angle_beta   90.00
_cell.angle_gamma   90.00
#
_symmetry.space_group_name_H-M   'P 1'
#
loop_
_entity.id
_entity.type
_entity.pdbx_description
1 polymer ?
#
loop_
_entity_poly.entity_id
_entity_poly.type
_entity_poly.pdbx_seq_one_letter_code
_entity_poly.pdbx_strand_id
1 'polypeptide(L)'
;MAVTIKEIASECGVSEQAVRAWCRRNHVAKDAKGSFAISETIKTAIYQHYRAIEGKEVSQHAKASCETCETSETVLISMLQKELDLKNKQLAVKDKQIEELNARLAESSAALVAAQQTAQAAQALHAGTIQQQLAGEIEVDQQRPEAEQKRSWFKKLFRG
;
A
#
# COMPACT_ATOMS: atom_id res chain seq x y z
N MET A 1 -34.29 6.52 35.28
CA MET A 1 -35.37 5.71 34.67
C MET A 1 -35.00 4.26 34.83
N ALA A 2 -35.90 3.39 35.30
CA ALA A 2 -35.57 1.98 35.50
C ALA A 2 -35.55 1.26 34.15
N VAL A 3 -34.38 0.82 33.70
CA VAL A 3 -34.25 0.09 32.44
C VAL A 3 -34.84 -1.30 32.60
N THR A 4 -35.69 -1.67 31.65
CA THR A 4 -36.41 -2.94 31.65
C THR A 4 -35.62 -4.02 30.92
N ILE A 5 -35.90 -5.28 31.26
CA ILE A 5 -35.36 -6.45 30.54
C ILE A 5 -35.60 -6.35 29.03
N LYS A 6 -36.76 -5.79 28.63
CA LYS A 6 -37.16 -5.63 27.23
C LYS A 6 -36.22 -4.69 26.48
N GLU A 7 -35.86 -3.57 27.09
CA GLU A 7 -34.94 -2.60 26.50
C GLU A 7 -33.54 -3.21 26.35
N ILE A 8 -33.03 -3.87 27.39
CA ILE A 8 -31.71 -4.53 27.34
C ILE A 8 -31.69 -5.64 26.28
N ALA A 9 -32.77 -6.43 26.18
CA ALA A 9 -32.91 -7.47 25.17
C ALA A 9 -32.85 -6.89 23.75
N SER A 10 -33.58 -5.79 23.50
CA SER A 10 -33.58 -5.09 22.22
C SER A 10 -32.22 -4.50 21.88
N GLU A 11 -31.56 -3.84 22.83
CA GLU A 11 -30.26 -3.19 22.60
C GLU A 11 -29.13 -4.20 22.42
N CYS A 12 -29.20 -5.37 23.08
CA CYS A 12 -28.23 -6.44 22.93
C CYS A 12 -28.56 -7.43 21.80
N GLY A 13 -29.68 -7.27 21.08
CA GLY A 13 -30.09 -8.18 20.01
C GLY A 13 -30.41 -9.61 20.47
N VAL A 14 -30.83 -9.80 21.72
CA VAL A 14 -31.13 -11.12 22.32
C VAL A 14 -32.59 -11.20 22.79
N SER A 15 -33.12 -12.41 22.98
CA SER A 15 -34.48 -12.57 23.53
C SER A 15 -34.58 -12.13 25.01
N GLU A 16 -35.72 -11.59 25.43
CA GLU A 16 -35.99 -11.27 26.85
C GLU A 16 -35.78 -12.48 27.77
N GLN A 17 -36.06 -13.69 27.27
CA GLN A 17 -35.87 -14.92 28.03
C GLN A 17 -34.39 -15.24 28.29
N ALA A 18 -33.49 -14.87 27.37
CA ALA A 18 -32.05 -15.02 27.55
C ALA A 18 -31.55 -14.12 28.68
N VAL A 19 -31.98 -12.86 28.69
CA VAL A 19 -31.68 -11.90 29.75
C VAL A 19 -32.25 -12.39 31.10
N ARG A 20 -33.50 -12.88 31.14
CA ARG A 20 -34.09 -13.49 32.35
C ARG A 20 -33.31 -14.70 32.84
N ALA A 21 -32.83 -15.55 31.93
CA ALA A 21 -32.02 -16.72 32.27
C ALA A 21 -30.65 -16.32 32.80
N TRP A 22 -30.04 -15.27 32.27
CA TRP A 22 -28.81 -14.68 32.81
C TRP A 22 -29.04 -14.15 34.23
N CYS A 23 -30.13 -13.40 34.45
CA CYS A 23 -30.46 -12.88 35.79
C CYS A 23 -30.64 -14.00 36.82
N ARG A 24 -31.27 -15.13 36.45
CA ARG A 24 -31.37 -16.32 37.32
C ARG A 24 -30.00 -16.92 37.65
N ARG A 25 -29.13 -17.07 36.64
CA ARG A 25 -27.78 -17.64 36.81
C ARG A 25 -26.86 -16.76 37.65
N ASN A 26 -27.10 -15.44 37.65
CA ASN A 26 -26.31 -14.47 38.41
C ASN A 26 -27.01 -14.02 39.71
N HIS A 27 -28.03 -14.76 40.16
CA HIS A 27 -28.72 -14.53 41.42
C HIS A 27 -29.24 -13.09 41.60
N VAL A 28 -29.70 -12.47 40.52
CA VAL A 28 -30.27 -11.12 40.57
C VAL A 28 -31.54 -11.12 41.39
N ALA A 29 -31.61 -10.21 42.38
CA ALA A 29 -32.77 -10.06 43.24
C ALA A 29 -34.02 -9.64 42.46
N LYS A 30 -35.19 -9.99 42.99
CA LYS A 30 -36.47 -9.54 42.47
C LYS A 30 -37.00 -8.36 43.28
N ASP A 31 -37.66 -7.44 42.61
CA ASP A 31 -38.39 -6.35 43.24
C ASP A 31 -39.70 -6.86 43.89
N ALA A 32 -40.40 -5.96 44.59
CA ALA A 32 -41.69 -6.26 45.22
C ALA A 32 -42.79 -6.70 44.24
N LYS A 33 -42.60 -6.47 42.93
CA LYS A 33 -43.52 -6.87 41.85
C LYS A 33 -43.12 -8.21 41.22
N GLY A 34 -42.10 -8.90 41.75
CA GLY A 34 -41.60 -10.18 41.26
C GLY A 34 -40.77 -10.10 39.98
N SER A 35 -40.43 -8.90 39.51
CA SER A 35 -39.55 -8.65 38.37
C SER A 35 -38.09 -8.55 38.81
N PHE A 36 -37.13 -8.83 37.93
CA PHE A 36 -35.72 -8.67 38.30
C PHE A 36 -35.39 -7.19 38.52
N ALA A 37 -34.81 -6.89 39.68
CA ALA A 37 -34.36 -5.54 40.03
C ALA A 37 -33.04 -5.25 39.31
N ILE A 38 -33.11 -4.52 38.19
CA ILE A 38 -31.95 -4.15 37.39
C ILE A 38 -31.42 -2.80 37.87
N SER A 39 -30.36 -2.83 38.67
CA SER A 39 -29.55 -1.65 38.98
C SER A 39 -28.57 -1.35 37.83
N GLU A 40 -27.97 -0.16 37.82
CA GLU A 40 -26.96 0.20 36.81
C GLU A 40 -25.79 -0.80 36.76
N THR A 41 -25.34 -1.34 37.91
CA THR A 41 -24.29 -2.36 37.94
C THR A 41 -24.71 -3.66 37.23
N ILE A 42 -25.93 -4.13 37.49
CA ILE A 42 -26.47 -5.34 36.85
C ILE A 42 -26.66 -5.10 35.36
N LYS A 43 -27.19 -3.93 35.00
CA LYS A 43 -27.34 -3.48 33.62
C LYS A 43 -25.99 -3.57 32.90
N THR A 44 -24.95 -2.92 33.42
CA THR A 44 -23.60 -2.96 32.82
C THR A 44 -23.06 -4.37 32.69
N ALA A 45 -23.26 -5.25 33.69
CA ALA A 45 -22.83 -6.64 33.62
C ALA A 45 -23.55 -7.43 32.51
N ILE A 46 -24.86 -7.19 32.31
CA ILE A 46 -25.62 -7.79 31.20
C ILE A 46 -25.10 -7.29 29.86
N TYR A 47 -24.88 -5.98 29.71
CA TYR A 47 -24.31 -5.43 28.48
C TYR A 47 -22.92 -6.00 28.23
N GLN A 48 -22.04 -6.09 29.22
CA GLN A 48 -20.71 -6.69 29.02
C GLN A 48 -20.80 -8.16 28.58
N HIS A 49 -21.73 -8.93 29.17
CA HIS A 49 -21.93 -10.32 28.80
C HIS A 49 -22.37 -10.50 27.33
N TYR A 50 -23.22 -9.61 26.82
CA TYR A 50 -23.75 -9.68 25.45
C TYR A 50 -23.00 -8.78 24.44
N ARG A 51 -22.23 -7.79 24.87
CA ARG A 51 -21.37 -6.94 24.01
C ARG A 51 -20.11 -7.68 23.55
N ALA A 52 -19.81 -8.85 24.10
CA ALA A 52 -18.88 -9.81 23.49
C ALA A 52 -19.42 -10.44 22.18
N ILE A 53 -20.61 -10.04 21.73
CA ILE A 53 -21.35 -10.59 20.59
C ILE A 53 -21.64 -9.50 19.53
N GLU A 54 -20.75 -8.51 19.34
CA GLU A 54 -20.80 -7.67 18.12
C GLU A 54 -20.26 -8.41 16.87
N GLY A 55 -20.08 -9.74 16.95
CA GLY A 55 -19.63 -10.57 15.83
C GLY A 55 -20.05 -12.05 15.89
N LYS A 56 -21.12 -12.40 16.61
CA LYS A 56 -21.64 -13.78 16.58
C LYS A 56 -23.17 -13.77 16.44
N GLU A 57 -23.65 -14.18 15.28
CA GLU A 57 -25.02 -14.65 15.14
C GLU A 57 -25.29 -15.71 16.21
N VAL A 58 -26.06 -15.36 17.24
CA VAL A 58 -26.57 -16.31 18.22
C VAL A 58 -27.69 -17.09 17.53
N SER A 59 -27.30 -18.04 16.68
CA SER A 59 -28.18 -19.12 16.26
C SER A 59 -28.54 -19.92 17.50
N GLN A 60 -29.78 -19.76 17.96
CA GLN A 60 -30.37 -20.66 18.93
C GLN A 60 -30.50 -22.05 18.27
N HIS A 61 -29.58 -22.96 18.58
CA HIS A 61 -29.84 -24.37 18.35
C HIS A 61 -30.54 -24.97 19.57
N ALA A 62 -31.84 -25.19 19.45
CA ALA A 62 -32.60 -26.03 20.35
C ALA A 62 -32.14 -27.49 20.17
N LYS A 63 -31.62 -28.06 21.26
CA LYS A 63 -31.51 -29.50 21.59
C LYS A 63 -31.91 -30.49 20.46
N ALA A 64 -30.92 -30.98 19.71
CA ALA A 64 -30.63 -32.39 19.42
C ALA A 64 -29.72 -32.51 18.17
N SER A 65 -28.40 -32.60 18.37
CA SER A 65 -27.38 -33.25 17.50
C SER A 65 -26.02 -32.56 17.67
N CYS A 66 -25.09 -33.19 18.40
CA CYS A 66 -23.77 -32.64 18.73
C CYS A 66 -22.64 -33.19 17.83
N GLU A 67 -22.92 -33.96 16.78
CA GLU A 67 -21.86 -34.52 15.91
C GLU A 67 -21.72 -33.76 14.58
N THR A 68 -22.80 -33.15 14.08
CA THR A 68 -22.79 -32.43 12.81
C THR A 68 -22.18 -31.03 12.92
N CYS A 69 -22.30 -30.36 14.08
CA CYS A 69 -21.79 -28.99 14.28
C CYS A 69 -20.26 -28.95 14.31
N GLU A 70 -19.62 -29.85 15.06
CA GLU A 70 -18.16 -29.92 15.17
C GLU A 70 -17.52 -30.27 13.81
N THR A 71 -18.17 -31.13 13.05
CA THR A 71 -17.77 -31.46 11.67
C THR A 71 -17.91 -30.23 10.75
N SER A 72 -19.01 -29.47 10.87
CA SER A 72 -19.24 -28.26 10.06
C SER A 72 -18.23 -27.15 10.37
N GLU A 73 -17.88 -26.95 11.64
CA GLU A 73 -16.86 -25.97 12.03
C GLU A 73 -15.48 -26.37 11.49
N THR A 74 -15.13 -27.66 11.58
CA THR A 74 -13.86 -28.19 11.04
C THR A 74 -13.77 -28.00 9.52
N VAL A 75 -14.86 -28.26 8.79
CA VAL A 75 -14.93 -28.04 7.34
C VAL A 75 -14.75 -26.56 7.00
N LEU A 76 -15.42 -25.66 7.72
CA LEU A 76 -15.29 -24.21 7.52
C LEU A 76 -13.86 -23.73 7.79
N ILE A 77 -13.24 -24.19 8.88
CA ILE A 77 -11.84 -23.88 9.20
C ILE A 77 -10.91 -24.35 8.08
N SER A 78 -11.12 -25.57 7.56
CA SER A 78 -10.31 -26.09 6.44
C SER A 78 -10.49 -25.26 5.17
N MET A 79 -11.71 -24.80 4.87
CA MET A 79 -11.98 -23.93 3.72
C MET A 79 -11.28 -22.59 3.88
N LEU A 80 -11.35 -21.97 5.05
CA LEU A 80 -10.66 -20.71 5.35
C LEU A 80 -9.14 -20.86 5.28
N GLN A 81 -8.58 -21.97 5.77
CA GLN A 81 -7.15 -22.27 5.65
C GLN A 81 -6.73 -22.42 4.19
N LYS A 82 -7.51 -23.14 3.37
CA LYS A 82 -7.24 -23.27 1.93
C LYS A 82 -7.30 -21.92 1.20
N GLU A 83 -8.28 -21.08 1.55
CA GLU A 83 -8.38 -19.75 0.97
C GLU A 83 -7.19 -18.88 1.39
N LEU A 84 -6.81 -18.91 2.67
CA LEU A 84 -5.64 -18.20 3.17
C LEU A 84 -4.35 -18.62 2.45
N ASP A 85 -4.15 -19.93 2.27
CA ASP A 85 -2.99 -20.46 1.52
C ASP A 85 -3.00 -20.02 0.06
N LEU A 86 -4.17 -20.00 -0.59
CA LEU A 86 -4.30 -19.52 -1.96
C LEU A 86 -3.97 -18.02 -2.05
N LYS A 87 -4.48 -17.21 -1.12
CA LYS A 87 -4.18 -15.77 -1.06
C LYS A 87 -2.70 -15.52 -0.81
N ASN A 88 -2.07 -16.28 0.10
CA ASN A 88 -0.64 -16.18 0.37
C ASN A 88 0.21 -16.52 -0.85
N LYS A 89 -0.14 -17.59 -1.58
CA LYS A 89 0.53 -17.93 -2.86
C LYS A 89 0.36 -16.82 -3.90
N GLN A 90 -0.84 -16.25 -4.01
CA GLN A 90 -1.09 -15.12 -4.91
C GLN A 90 -0.29 -13.87 -4.54
N LEU A 91 -0.15 -13.57 -3.24
CA LEU A 91 0.69 -12.48 -2.76
C LEU A 91 2.15 -12.72 -3.11
N ALA A 92 2.69 -13.91 -2.84
CA ALA A 92 4.08 -14.24 -3.19
C ALA A 92 4.38 -14.08 -4.68
N VAL A 93 3.44 -14.46 -5.57
CA VAL A 93 3.57 -14.23 -7.01
C VAL A 93 3.59 -12.74 -7.34
N LYS A 94 2.70 -11.94 -6.75
CA LYS A 94 2.65 -10.48 -6.97
C LYS A 94 3.89 -9.79 -6.44
N ASP A 95 4.39 -10.17 -5.27
CA ASP A 95 5.62 -9.62 -4.68
C ASP A 95 6.81 -9.85 -5.60
N LYS A 96 6.94 -11.07 -6.15
CA LYS A 96 7.96 -11.38 -7.15
C LYS A 96 7.80 -10.53 -8.42
N GLN A 97 6.58 -10.35 -8.91
CA GLN A 97 6.33 -9.49 -10.07
C GLN A 97 6.71 -8.03 -9.82
N ILE A 98 6.45 -7.52 -8.61
CA ILE A 98 6.85 -6.17 -8.20
C ILE A 98 8.37 -6.05 -8.17
N GLU A 99 9.07 -7.03 -7.62
CA GLU A 99 10.52 -7.08 -7.58
C GLU A 99 11.12 -7.06 -8.99
N GLU A 100 10.61 -7.91 -9.90
CA GLU A 100 11.06 -7.96 -11.30
C GLU A 100 10.80 -6.65 -12.05
N LEU A 101 9.63 -6.02 -11.84
CA LEU A 101 9.30 -4.73 -12.45
C LEU A 101 10.23 -3.62 -11.94
N ASN A 102 10.50 -3.58 -10.64
CA ASN A 102 11.42 -2.61 -10.05
C ASN A 102 12.86 -2.81 -10.55
N ALA A 103 13.30 -4.06 -10.72
CA ALA A 103 14.61 -4.36 -11.29
C ALA A 103 14.73 -3.85 -12.73
N ARG A 104 13.73 -4.10 -13.58
CA ARG A 104 13.70 -3.58 -14.96
C ARG A 104 13.64 -2.06 -15.02
N LEU A 105 12.89 -1.43 -14.10
CA LEU A 105 12.83 0.03 -14.01
C LEU A 105 14.19 0.62 -13.63
N ALA A 106 14.88 -0.01 -12.67
CA ALA A 106 16.23 0.38 -12.27
C ALA A 106 17.24 0.23 -13.42
N GLU A 107 17.19 -0.89 -14.14
CA GLU A 107 18.02 -1.14 -15.32
C GLU A 107 17.76 -0.11 -16.43
N SER A 108 16.50 0.15 -16.77
CA SER A 108 16.14 1.15 -17.77
C SER A 108 16.58 2.56 -17.36
N SER A 109 16.44 2.91 -16.08
CA SER A 109 16.89 4.19 -15.54
C SER A 109 18.41 4.32 -15.63
N ALA A 110 19.16 3.28 -15.30
CA ALA A 110 20.62 3.25 -15.43
C ALA A 110 21.06 3.38 -16.89
N ALA A 111 20.41 2.67 -17.81
CA ALA A 111 20.68 2.76 -19.24
C ALA A 111 20.37 4.16 -19.80
N LEU A 112 19.28 4.78 -19.36
CA LEU A 112 18.94 6.16 -19.74
C LEU A 112 20.02 7.15 -19.27
N VAL A 113 20.48 7.02 -18.02
CA VAL A 113 21.56 7.87 -17.48
C VAL A 113 22.86 7.66 -18.28
N ALA A 114 23.21 6.41 -18.59
CA ALA A 114 24.39 6.11 -19.41
C ALA A 114 24.27 6.68 -20.83
N ALA A 115 23.10 6.60 -21.46
CA ALA A 115 22.85 7.18 -22.78
C ALA A 115 22.93 8.72 -22.75
N GLN A 116 22.39 9.36 -21.71
CA GLN A 116 22.50 10.81 -21.51
C GLN A 116 23.96 11.25 -21.34
N GLN A 117 24.73 10.55 -20.51
CA GLN A 117 26.17 10.81 -20.34
C GLN A 117 26.94 10.63 -21.65
N THR A 118 26.61 9.59 -22.42
CA THR A 118 27.22 9.35 -23.74
C THR A 118 26.88 10.48 -24.73
N ALA A 119 25.63 10.93 -24.77
CA ALA A 119 25.21 12.04 -25.62
C ALA A 119 25.91 13.36 -25.23
N GLN A 120 26.05 13.64 -23.93
CA GLN A 120 26.78 14.81 -23.43
C GLN A 120 28.27 14.73 -23.76
N ALA A 121 28.90 13.56 -23.59
CA ALA A 121 30.29 13.34 -23.94
C ALA A 121 30.52 13.53 -25.44
N ALA A 122 29.65 12.99 -26.29
CA ALA A 122 29.71 13.19 -27.73
C ALA A 122 29.58 14.68 -28.10
N GLN A 123 28.62 15.41 -27.50
CA GLN A 123 28.47 16.85 -27.72
C GLN A 123 29.71 17.64 -27.30
N ALA A 124 30.30 17.33 -26.14
CA ALA A 124 31.52 17.99 -25.67
C ALA A 124 32.72 17.71 -26.60
N LEU A 125 32.86 16.48 -27.09
CA LEU A 125 33.88 16.12 -28.07
C LEU A 125 33.68 16.87 -29.40
N HIS A 126 32.45 16.94 -29.90
CA HIS A 126 32.15 17.69 -31.13
C HIS A 126 32.45 19.18 -30.97
N ALA A 127 32.08 19.80 -29.84
CA ALA A 127 32.41 21.19 -29.56
C ALA A 127 33.93 21.42 -29.51
N GLY A 128 34.68 20.50 -28.88
CA GLY A 128 36.14 20.53 -28.85
C GLY A 128 36.77 20.44 -30.25
N THR A 129 36.27 19.54 -31.11
CA THR A 129 36.74 19.41 -32.50
C THR A 129 36.53 20.68 -33.31
N ILE A 130 35.37 21.33 -33.18
CA ILE A 130 35.08 22.59 -33.88
C ILE A 130 36.05 23.68 -33.42
N GLN A 131 36.33 23.77 -32.12
CA GLN A 131 37.26 24.76 -31.60
C GLN A 131 38.70 24.53 -32.09
N GLN A 132 39.11 23.27 -32.24
CA GLN A 132 40.42 22.90 -32.81
C GLN A 132 40.51 23.21 -34.31
N GLN A 133 39.44 22.97 -35.07
CA GLN A 133 39.37 23.34 -36.49
C GLN A 133 39.45 24.85 -36.70
N LEU A 134 38.69 25.63 -35.91
CA LEU A 134 38.72 27.09 -35.98
C LEU A 134 40.10 27.64 -35.59
N ALA A 135 40.74 27.09 -34.54
CA ALA A 135 42.09 27.49 -34.15
C ALA A 135 43.12 27.16 -35.24
N GLY A 136 43.03 25.97 -35.85
CA GLY A 136 43.90 25.54 -36.94
C GLY A 136 43.71 26.36 -38.22
N GLU A 137 42.47 26.73 -38.60
CA GLU A 137 42.21 27.62 -39.73
C GLU A 137 42.80 29.01 -39.51
N ILE A 138 42.71 29.56 -38.29
CA ILE A 138 43.32 30.85 -37.94
C ILE A 138 44.86 30.77 -37.99
N GLU A 139 45.45 29.66 -37.57
CA GLU A 139 46.90 29.46 -37.58
C GLU A 139 47.45 29.25 -39.01
N VAL A 140 46.70 28.55 -39.88
CA VAL A 140 47.02 28.36 -41.30
C VAL A 140 46.85 29.66 -42.09
N ASP A 141 45.85 30.50 -41.77
CA ASP A 141 45.68 31.81 -42.39
C ASP A 141 46.77 32.82 -41.96
N GLN A 142 47.30 32.70 -40.74
CA GLN A 142 48.48 33.46 -40.30
C GLN A 142 49.80 32.99 -40.96
N GLN A 143 49.90 31.74 -41.39
CA GLN A 143 51.07 31.21 -42.09
C GLN A 143 51.03 31.37 -43.62
N ARG A 144 49.90 31.81 -44.19
CA ARG A 144 49.85 32.25 -45.59
C ARG A 144 50.68 33.54 -45.71
N PRO A 145 51.63 33.67 -46.66
CA PRO A 145 52.52 34.82 -46.71
C PRO A 145 51.80 36.07 -47.25
N GLU A 146 50.86 36.63 -46.48
CA GLU A 146 50.29 37.97 -46.69
C GLU A 146 51.39 39.04 -46.71
N ALA A 147 52.51 38.78 -46.04
CA ALA A 147 53.68 39.66 -46.03
C ALA A 147 54.36 39.77 -47.40
N GLU A 148 54.30 38.76 -48.27
CA GLU A 148 54.91 38.82 -49.60
C GLU A 148 54.03 39.56 -50.62
N GLN A 149 52.71 39.36 -50.54
CA GLN A 149 51.76 39.96 -51.48
C GLN A 149 51.61 41.46 -51.27
N LYS A 150 51.56 41.92 -49.99
CA LYS A 150 51.55 43.35 -49.67
C LYS A 150 52.87 44.02 -50.08
N ARG A 151 54.02 43.38 -49.84
CA ARG A 151 55.34 43.90 -50.27
C ARG A 151 55.49 43.99 -51.79
N SER A 152 54.85 43.10 -52.55
CA SER A 152 54.90 43.07 -54.02
C SER A 152 54.09 44.21 -54.67
N TRP A 153 52.90 44.53 -54.13
CA TRP A 153 52.07 45.63 -54.62
C TRP A 153 52.70 47.02 -54.39
N PHE A 154 53.29 47.25 -53.21
CA PHE A 154 53.97 48.53 -52.92
C PHE A 154 55.21 48.77 -53.79
N LYS A 155 55.96 47.73 -54.20
CA LYS A 155 57.12 47.89 -55.10
C LYS A 155 56.74 48.25 -56.53
N LYS A 156 55.52 47.93 -56.97
CA LYS A 156 55.02 48.31 -58.31
C LYS A 156 54.52 49.76 -58.38
N LEU A 157 54.09 50.35 -57.26
CA LEU A 157 53.55 51.72 -57.24
C LEU A 157 54.64 52.80 -57.23
N PHE A 158 55.90 52.45 -56.90
CA PHE A 158 57.03 53.39 -56.82
C PHE A 158 58.15 53.09 -57.84
N ARG A 159 57.89 52.25 -58.86
CA ARG A 159 58.78 52.03 -60.01
C ARG A 159 58.00 52.23 -61.32
N GLY A 160 58.11 53.42 -61.90
CA GLY A 160 57.64 53.71 -63.27
C GLY A 160 56.79 54.95 -63.31
#